data_AF-A0A7S0QT42-F1
#
_entry.id   AF-A0A7S0QT42-F1
#
_cell.length_a   1.000
_cell.length_b   1.000
_cell.length_c   1.000
_cell.angle_alpha   90.00
_cell.angle_beta   90.00
_cell.angle_gamma   90.00
#
_symmetry.space_group_name_H-M   'P 1'
#
loop_
_entity.id
_entity.type
_entity.pdbx_description
1 polymer ?
#
loop_
_entity_poly.entity_id
_entity_poly.type
_entity_poly.pdbx_seq_one_letter_code
_entity_poly.pdbx_strand_id
1 'polypeptide(L)'
;TTGQKNKNTITNDKGRLSQEEIERMIQEAEEFAEEDKLLKEKVDARNQLETYCYNMKNSISDSDKLADKLEEEDKSAVEEAVTEALEWLDDNPAAEKEEYEEKLKEVEGICNPIVSKVYQGAGGEEGEEADEDFDMHDDL
;
A
#
# COMPACT_ATOMS: atom_id res chain seq x y z
N THR A 1 -47.94 24.68 -25.22
CA THR A 1 -46.84 23.91 -24.59
C THR A 1 -46.38 22.85 -25.56
N THR A 2 -45.36 23.12 -26.36
CA THR A 2 -44.85 22.19 -27.37
C THR A 2 -43.83 21.25 -26.73
N GLY A 3 -44.22 19.99 -26.54
CA GLY A 3 -43.35 18.93 -26.05
C GLY A 3 -42.41 18.44 -27.15
N GLN A 4 -41.16 18.89 -27.14
CA GLN A 4 -40.09 18.30 -27.95
C GLN A 4 -39.56 17.05 -27.23
N LYS A 5 -39.83 15.86 -27.80
CA LYS A 5 -39.17 14.62 -27.39
C LYS A 5 -37.98 14.37 -28.34
N ASN A 6 -36.77 14.54 -27.83
CA ASN A 6 -35.54 14.16 -28.53
C ASN A 6 -35.41 12.63 -28.50
N LYS A 7 -35.68 11.97 -29.63
CA LYS A 7 -35.52 10.52 -29.78
C LYS A 7 -34.13 10.23 -30.36
N ASN A 8 -33.13 10.08 -29.50
CA ASN A 8 -31.83 9.53 -29.90
C ASN A 8 -32.02 8.06 -30.26
N THR A 9 -32.09 7.76 -31.55
CA THR A 9 -32.18 6.39 -32.07
C THR A 9 -30.76 5.95 -32.41
N ILE A 10 -30.21 5.01 -31.64
CA ILE A 10 -28.90 4.40 -31.92
C ILE A 10 -29.14 3.31 -32.98
N THR A 11 -28.81 3.60 -34.23
CA THR A 11 -28.90 2.62 -35.33
C THR A 11 -27.69 1.70 -35.24
N ASN A 12 -27.93 0.38 -35.10
CA ASN A 12 -26.88 -0.64 -35.07
C ASN A 12 -26.48 -0.99 -36.50
N ASP A 13 -25.44 -0.34 -37.03
CA ASP A 13 -24.87 -0.67 -38.34
C ASP A 13 -23.91 -1.86 -38.19
N LYS A 14 -24.28 -2.99 -38.80
CA LYS A 14 -23.49 -4.22 -38.82
C LYS A 14 -22.14 -3.95 -39.47
N GLY A 15 -21.05 -4.12 -38.70
CA GLY A 15 -19.67 -3.92 -39.18
C GLY A 15 -19.04 -2.57 -38.82
N ARG A 16 -19.58 -1.85 -37.82
CA ARG A 16 -19.07 -0.54 -37.34
C ARG A 16 -17.61 -0.53 -36.90
N LEU A 17 -17.02 -1.70 -36.65
CA LEU A 17 -15.62 -1.89 -36.35
C LEU A 17 -15.12 -3.01 -37.25
N SER A 18 -14.08 -2.74 -38.04
CA SER A 18 -13.36 -3.77 -38.79
C SER A 18 -12.69 -4.76 -37.83
N GLN A 19 -12.40 -5.97 -38.30
CA GLN A 19 -11.66 -6.96 -37.52
C GLN A 19 -10.31 -6.39 -37.01
N GLU A 20 -9.65 -5.56 -37.83
CA GLU A 20 -8.41 -4.86 -37.49
C GLU A 20 -8.63 -3.82 -36.38
N GLU A 21 -9.74 -3.07 -36.39
CA GLU A 21 -10.08 -2.15 -35.30
C GLU A 21 -10.43 -2.88 -34.00
N ILE A 22 -11.09 -4.04 -34.10
CA ILE A 22 -11.39 -4.91 -32.94
C ILE A 22 -10.08 -5.41 -32.32
N GLU A 23 -9.16 -5.93 -33.13
CA GLU A 23 -7.85 -6.41 -32.66
C GLU A 23 -7.02 -5.28 -32.05
N ARG A 24 -7.02 -4.10 -32.68
CA ARG A 24 -6.35 -2.91 -32.11
C ARG A 24 -6.95 -2.52 -30.76
N MET A 25 -8.27 -2.51 -30.62
CA MET A 25 -8.92 -2.18 -29.35
C MET A 25 -8.65 -3.22 -28.25
N ILE A 26 -8.51 -4.50 -28.60
CA ILE A 26 -8.13 -5.54 -27.63
C ILE A 26 -6.69 -5.31 -27.16
N GLN A 27 -5.76 -5.07 -28.09
CA GLN A 27 -4.37 -4.82 -27.75
C GLN A 27 -4.20 -3.55 -26.91
N GLU A 28 -4.86 -2.46 -27.29
CA GLU A 28 -4.89 -1.22 -26.50
C GLU A 28 -5.44 -1.50 -25.08
N ALA A 29 -6.55 -2.26 -24.96
CA ALA A 29 -7.13 -2.59 -23.67
C ALA A 29 -6.21 -3.46 -22.80
N GLU A 30 -5.46 -4.40 -23.39
CA GLU A 30 -4.47 -5.21 -22.69
C GLU A 30 -3.29 -4.37 -22.19
N GLU A 31 -2.77 -3.45 -23.02
CA GLU A 31 -1.69 -2.53 -22.66
C GLU A 31 -2.10 -1.62 -21.49
N PHE A 32 -3.28 -0.99 -21.57
CA PHE A 32 -3.79 -0.17 -20.47
C PHE A 32 -4.00 -0.98 -19.18
N ALA A 33 -4.47 -2.24 -19.29
CA ALA A 33 -4.63 -3.09 -18.11
C ALA A 33 -3.29 -3.43 -17.44
N GLU A 34 -2.22 -3.59 -18.21
CA GLU A 34 -0.88 -3.81 -17.67
C GLU A 34 -0.30 -2.54 -17.03
N GLU A 35 -0.45 -1.38 -17.68
CA GLU A 35 -0.04 -0.09 -17.11
C GLU A 35 -0.78 0.23 -15.80
N ASP A 36 -2.10 0.05 -15.77
CA ASP A 36 -2.92 0.24 -14.56
C ASP A 36 -2.48 -0.70 -13.44
N LYS A 37 -2.11 -1.94 -13.77
CA LYS A 37 -1.61 -2.90 -12.80
C LYS A 37 -0.27 -2.47 -12.20
N LEU A 38 0.68 -2.03 -13.04
CA LEU A 38 1.99 -1.57 -12.56
C LEU A 38 1.85 -0.32 -11.68
N LEU A 39 0.99 0.63 -12.07
CA LEU A 39 0.69 1.81 -11.27
C LEU A 39 0.08 1.43 -9.92
N LYS A 40 -0.87 0.48 -9.91
CA LYS A 40 -1.47 -0.03 -8.68
C LYS A 40 -0.42 -0.65 -7.76
N GLU A 41 0.43 -1.54 -8.29
CA GLU A 41 1.47 -2.21 -7.49
C GLU A 41 2.46 -1.20 -6.87
N LYS A 42 2.82 -0.15 -7.61
CA LYS A 42 3.68 0.94 -7.11
C LYS A 42 3.01 1.73 -5.98
N VAL A 43 1.74 2.07 -6.14
CA VAL A 43 0.95 2.76 -5.10
C VAL A 43 0.79 1.88 -3.86
N ASP A 44 0.53 0.60 -4.04
CA ASP A 44 0.40 -0.36 -2.94
C ASP A 44 1.73 -0.48 -2.16
N ALA A 45 2.87 -0.57 -2.84
CA ALA A 45 4.19 -0.62 -2.19
C ALA A 45 4.51 0.67 -1.40
N ARG A 46 4.20 1.84 -1.96
CA ARG A 46 4.32 3.12 -1.24
C ARG A 46 3.45 3.13 0.02
N ASN A 47 2.19 2.73 -0.11
CA ASN A 47 1.23 2.71 1.00
C ASN A 47 1.63 1.72 2.09
N GLN A 48 2.24 0.59 1.73
CA GLN A 48 2.78 -0.38 2.69
C GLN A 48 3.89 0.25 3.53
N LEU A 49 4.87 0.91 2.91
CA LEU A 49 5.94 1.61 3.61
C LEU A 49 5.39 2.72 4.53
N GLU A 50 4.52 3.57 3.99
CA GLU A 50 3.91 4.68 4.72
C GLU A 50 3.13 4.16 5.94
N THR A 51 2.27 3.17 5.73
CA THR A 51 1.47 2.55 6.79
C THR A 51 2.36 1.92 7.86
N TYR A 52 3.42 1.19 7.48
CA TYR A 52 4.35 0.59 8.41
C TYR A 52 5.02 1.65 9.30
N CYS A 53 5.56 2.71 8.70
CA CYS A 53 6.22 3.80 9.43
C CYS A 53 5.28 4.47 10.43
N TYR A 54 4.04 4.77 10.05
CA TYR A 54 3.05 5.35 10.96
C TYR A 54 2.65 4.41 12.09
N ASN A 55 2.42 3.13 11.78
CA ASN A 55 2.07 2.12 12.78
C ASN A 55 3.20 1.92 13.80
N MET A 56 4.45 1.90 13.33
CA MET A 56 5.62 1.77 14.18
C MET A 56 5.80 3.01 15.07
N LYS A 57 5.72 4.21 14.49
CA LYS A 57 5.79 5.49 15.22
C LYS A 57 4.73 5.57 16.33
N ASN A 58 3.50 5.14 16.03
CA ASN A 58 2.43 5.05 17.02
C ASN A 58 2.78 4.06 18.13
N SER A 59 3.24 2.86 17.76
CA SER A 59 3.57 1.79 18.71
C SER A 59 4.67 2.17 19.71
N ILE A 60 5.69 2.94 19.28
CA ILE A 60 6.77 3.41 20.17
C ILE A 60 6.42 4.69 20.94
N SER A 61 5.34 5.39 20.55
CA SER A 61 4.84 6.59 21.24
C SER A 61 3.80 6.26 22.31
N ASP A 62 3.10 5.13 22.15
CA ASP A 62 2.05 4.66 23.04
C ASP A 62 2.62 3.80 24.19
N SER A 63 2.49 4.30 25.42
CA SER A 63 2.92 3.61 26.65
C SER A 63 2.21 2.28 26.87
N ASP A 64 0.99 2.11 26.40
CA ASP A 64 0.24 0.85 26.52
C ASP A 64 0.78 -0.22 25.54
N LYS A 65 1.59 0.16 24.55
CA LYS A 65 2.17 -0.74 23.54
C LYS A 65 3.63 -1.03 23.82
N LEU A 66 4.54 -0.29 23.17
CA LEU A 66 5.98 -0.54 23.21
C LEU A 66 6.76 0.58 23.91
N ALA A 67 6.18 1.77 24.11
CA ALA A 67 6.95 2.93 24.56
C ALA A 67 7.61 2.73 25.94
N ASP A 68 6.93 2.06 26.88
CA ASP A 68 7.45 1.80 28.23
C ASP A 68 8.27 0.49 28.31
N LYS A 69 8.23 -0.33 27.25
CA LYS A 69 8.95 -1.62 27.18
C LYS A 69 10.29 -1.51 26.43
N LEU A 70 10.53 -0.37 25.78
CA LEU A 70 11.73 -0.07 25.03
C LEU A 70 12.71 0.75 25.86
N GLU A 71 14.00 0.45 25.72
CA GLU A 71 15.07 1.33 26.17
C GLU A 71 15.05 2.63 25.34
N GLU A 72 15.47 3.76 25.92
CA GLU A 72 15.49 5.06 25.25
C GLU A 72 16.31 5.03 23.95
N GLU A 73 17.42 4.30 23.95
CA GLU A 73 18.28 4.11 22.77
C GLU A 73 17.56 3.35 21.64
N ASP A 74 16.88 2.24 21.97
CA ASP A 74 16.12 1.45 21.00
C ASP A 74 14.91 2.25 20.47
N LYS A 75 14.25 3.03 21.33
CA LYS A 75 13.15 3.93 20.93
C LYS A 75 13.64 5.01 19.96
N SER A 76 14.76 5.65 20.27
CA SER A 76 15.37 6.68 19.40
C SER A 76 15.75 6.09 18.04
N ALA A 77 16.36 4.90 18.02
CA ALA A 77 16.75 4.24 16.77
C ALA A 77 15.55 3.92 15.87
N VAL A 78 14.43 3.46 16.44
CA VAL A 78 13.20 3.23 15.68
C VAL A 78 12.60 4.55 15.21
N GLU A 79 12.55 5.58 16.06
CA GLU A 79 12.00 6.90 15.70
C GLU A 79 12.79 7.56 14.57
N GLU A 80 14.12 7.50 14.61
CA GLU A 80 14.98 7.99 13.52
C GLU A 80 14.73 7.20 12.23
N ALA A 81 14.75 5.87 12.28
CA ALA A 81 14.55 5.04 11.09
C ALA A 81 13.19 5.28 10.41
N VAL A 82 12.10 5.38 11.17
CA VAL A 82 10.76 5.65 10.60
C VAL A 82 10.64 7.08 10.10
N THR A 83 11.31 8.04 10.73
CA THR A 83 11.29 9.45 10.32
C THR A 83 12.06 9.63 9.02
N GLU A 84 13.27 9.07 8.92
CA GLU A 84 14.07 9.09 7.68
C GLU A 84 13.33 8.41 6.52
N ALA A 85 12.60 7.32 6.78
CA ALA A 85 11.81 6.66 5.76
C ALA A 85 10.59 7.47 5.29
N LEU A 86 9.91 8.18 6.20
CA LEU A 86 8.82 9.10 5.84
C LEU A 86 9.34 10.31 5.06
N GLU A 87 10.48 10.89 5.45
CA GLU A 87 11.14 11.97 4.69
C GLU A 87 11.55 11.48 3.30
N TRP A 88 12.11 10.28 3.21
CA TRP A 88 12.45 9.66 1.92
C TRP A 88 11.21 9.44 1.05
N LEU A 89 10.08 9.01 1.62
CA LEU A 89 8.80 8.87 0.89
C LEU A 89 8.32 10.20 0.31
N ASP A 90 8.45 11.29 1.06
CA ASP A 90 8.05 12.64 0.64
C ASP A 90 8.97 13.18 -0.48
N ASP A 91 10.28 12.90 -0.39
CA ASP A 91 11.27 13.30 -1.39
C ASP A 91 11.22 12.46 -2.67
N ASN A 92 10.68 11.23 -2.60
CA ASN A 92 10.65 10.25 -3.69
C ASN A 92 9.22 9.81 -4.03
N PRO A 93 8.29 10.72 -4.42
CA PRO A 93 6.90 10.38 -4.71
C PRO A 93 6.71 9.56 -6.00
N ALA A 94 7.77 9.45 -6.81
CA ALA A 94 7.77 8.72 -8.07
C ALA A 94 8.80 7.58 -8.11
N ALA A 95 9.30 7.12 -6.95
CA ALA A 95 10.19 5.96 -6.87
C ALA A 95 9.53 4.68 -7.40
N GLU A 96 10.32 3.75 -7.91
CA GLU A 96 9.83 2.47 -8.40
C GLU A 96 9.40 1.55 -7.25
N LYS A 97 8.57 0.56 -7.59
CA LYS A 97 8.04 -0.41 -6.62
C LYS A 97 9.17 -1.04 -5.79
N GLU A 98 10.24 -1.45 -6.45
CA GLU A 98 11.39 -2.09 -5.82
C GLU A 98 12.09 -1.17 -4.82
N GLU A 99 12.14 0.13 -5.09
CA GLU A 99 12.74 1.11 -4.17
C GLU A 99 11.90 1.28 -2.90
N TYR A 100 10.56 1.29 -3.02
CA TYR A 100 9.67 1.29 -1.85
C TYR A 100 9.83 0.00 -1.02
N GLU A 101 9.92 -1.16 -1.66
CA GLU A 101 10.12 -2.45 -0.99
C GLU A 101 11.50 -2.55 -0.33
N GLU A 102 12.55 -2.02 -0.95
CA GLU A 102 13.90 -1.96 -0.37
C GLU A 102 13.94 -1.07 0.86
N LYS A 103 13.31 0.12 0.78
CA LYS A 103 13.24 1.03 1.93
C LYS A 103 12.42 0.43 3.07
N LEU A 104 11.34 -0.28 2.78
CA LEU A 104 10.58 -1.04 3.79
C LEU A 104 11.47 -2.07 4.50
N LYS A 105 12.23 -2.89 3.77
CA LYS A 105 13.14 -3.88 4.36
C LYS A 105 14.23 -3.24 5.21
N GLU A 106 14.72 -2.06 4.82
CA GLU A 106 15.70 -1.31 5.61
C GLU A 106 15.14 -0.92 6.98
N VAL A 107 13.94 -0.33 7.00
CA VAL A 107 13.26 0.07 8.26
C VAL A 107 12.91 -1.15 9.10
N GLU A 108 12.37 -2.20 8.49
CA GLU A 108 12.08 -3.48 9.16
C GLU A 108 13.34 -4.11 9.76
N GLY A 109 14.48 -4.02 9.07
CA GLY A 109 15.76 -4.54 9.55
C GLY A 109 16.22 -3.90 10.87
N ILE A 110 15.83 -2.66 11.12
CA ILE A 110 16.11 -1.93 12.37
C ILE A 110 15.02 -2.21 13.41
N CYS A 111 13.74 -2.15 13.00
CA CYS A 111 12.61 -2.25 13.92
C CYS A 111 12.39 -3.68 14.42
N ASN A 112 12.44 -4.69 13.55
CA ASN A 112 12.14 -6.09 13.89
C ASN A 112 13.01 -6.66 15.03
N PRO A 113 14.35 -6.47 15.08
CA PRO A 113 15.13 -6.98 16.20
C PRO A 113 14.78 -6.28 17.52
N ILE A 114 14.43 -4.99 17.48
CA ILE A 114 14.05 -4.20 18.65
C ILE A 114 12.68 -4.67 19.18
N VAL A 115 11.69 -4.76 18.31
CA VAL A 115 10.35 -5.27 18.64
C VAL A 115 10.43 -6.71 19.15
N SER A 116 11.23 -7.57 18.51
CA SER A 116 11.44 -8.96 18.94
C SER A 116 12.03 -9.05 20.35
N LYS A 117 13.00 -8.19 20.72
CA LYS A 117 13.54 -8.14 22.09
C LYS A 117 12.45 -7.79 23.10
N VAL A 118 11.55 -6.86 22.78
CA VAL A 118 10.43 -6.48 23.65
C VAL A 118 9.47 -7.65 23.87
N TYR A 119 9.05 -8.33 22.81
CA TYR A 119 8.16 -9.49 22.93
C TYR A 119 8.81 -10.67 23.66
N GLN A 120 10.12 -10.89 23.48
CA GLN A 120 10.87 -11.92 24.21
C GLN A 120 11.09 -11.54 25.68
N GLY A 121 11.29 -10.26 25.98
CA GLY A 121 11.51 -9.72 27.33
C GLY A 121 10.22 -9.55 28.15
N ALA A 122 9.08 -9.33 27.49
CA ALA A 122 7.75 -9.32 28.11
C ALA A 122 7.30 -10.73 28.58
N GLY A 123 7.98 -11.78 28.10
CA GLY A 123 7.93 -13.15 28.63
C GLY A 123 6.70 -13.95 28.21
N GLY A 124 6.90 -14.98 27.38
CA GLY A 124 6.16 -16.26 27.29
C GLY A 124 4.64 -16.38 27.55
N GLU A 125 3.86 -15.31 27.62
CA GLU A 125 2.42 -15.30 27.84
C GLU A 125 1.79 -14.29 26.89
N GLU A 126 1.49 -14.81 25.70
CA GLU A 126 0.48 -14.44 24.68
C GLU A 126 1.03 -14.86 23.32
N GLY A 127 1.11 -16.18 23.14
CA GLY A 127 0.96 -16.78 21.83
C GLY A 127 -0.54 -16.85 21.52
N GLU A 128 -0.87 -16.68 20.24
CA GLU A 128 -2.21 -16.37 19.68
C GLU A 128 -2.59 -14.92 20.04
N GLU A 129 -2.50 -13.93 19.16
CA GLU A 129 -3.23 -13.83 17.89
C GLU A 129 -2.37 -13.11 16.83
N ALA A 130 -1.79 -13.88 15.91
CA ALA A 130 -1.14 -13.38 14.70
C ALA A 130 -1.67 -14.16 13.50
N ASP A 131 -2.98 -14.30 13.39
CA ASP A 131 -3.69 -14.89 12.25
C ASP A 131 -5.20 -14.70 12.54
N GLU A 132 -5.79 -13.53 12.25
CA GLU A 132 -7.24 -13.33 11.98
C GLU A 132 -7.64 -11.86 11.72
N ASP A 133 -6.86 -11.10 10.96
CA ASP A 133 -7.42 -9.96 10.20
C ASP A 133 -6.88 -9.98 8.76
N PHE A 134 -6.94 -11.20 8.21
CA PHE A 134 -7.06 -11.46 6.78
C PHE A 134 -8.57 -11.43 6.46
N ASP A 135 -9.22 -10.27 6.58
CA ASP A 135 -10.54 -10.10 5.99
C ASP A 135 -10.54 -8.88 5.06
N MET A 136 -10.33 -9.26 3.80
CA MET A 136 -10.65 -8.56 2.59
C MET A 136 -12.07 -7.95 2.69
N HIS A 137 -12.21 -6.73 3.23
CA HIS A 137 -13.40 -5.94 2.98
C HIS A 137 -13.31 -5.29 1.60
N ASP A 138 -13.40 -6.16 0.60
CA ASP A 138 -13.97 -5.89 -0.70
C ASP A 138 -15.46 -5.58 -0.49
N ASP A 139 -15.82 -4.31 -0.44
CA ASP A 139 -17.20 -3.89 -0.70
C ASP A 139 -17.18 -2.55 -1.47
N LEU A 140 -17.39 -2.73 -2.78
CA LEU A 140 -18.04 -1.85 -3.77
C LEU A 140 -18.58 -0.49 -3.31
#